data_AF-A0A0W1EXV5-F1
#
_entry.id   AF-A0A0W1EXV5-F1
#
_cell.length_a   1.000
_cell.length_b   1.000
_cell.length_c   1.000
_cell.angle_alpha   90.00
_cell.angle_beta   90.00
_cell.angle_gamma   90.00
#
_symmetry.space_group_name_H-M   'P 1'
#
loop_
_entity.id
_entity.type
_entity.pdbx_description
1 polymer ?
#
loop_
_entity_poly.entity_id
_entity_poly.type
_entity_poly.pdbx_seq_one_letter_code
_entity_poly.pdbx_strand_id
1 'polypeptide(L)'
;MLRGARGRCPRCNEAKLFHRFLKPVLICSACAQDWTHQQADDFPAYIAILLTGHIMAPIIIALVQDTKLSLIALAAIIVTAMLVLMIGFLQPAKGAIIALQWWFGMHGFTKERRAPENTGRDK
;
A
#
# COMPACT_ATOMS: atom_id res chain seq x y z
N MET A 1 -6.43 -5.40 -4.76
CA MET A 1 -5.27 -4.99 -3.93
C MET A 1 -4.02 -4.72 -4.77
N LEU A 2 -3.47 -5.69 -5.51
CA LEU A 2 -2.18 -5.54 -6.22
C LEU A 2 -2.08 -4.32 -7.16
N ARG A 3 -3.17 -4.00 -7.87
CA ARG A 3 -3.25 -2.79 -8.72
C ARG A 3 -2.99 -1.50 -7.94
N GLY A 4 -3.64 -1.36 -6.79
CA GLY A 4 -3.45 -0.23 -5.90
C GLY A 4 -2.05 -0.19 -5.29
N ALA A 5 -1.51 -1.35 -4.89
CA ALA A 5 -0.13 -1.45 -4.39
C ALA A 5 0.92 -0.99 -5.43
N ARG A 6 0.64 -1.18 -6.72
CA ARG A 6 1.47 -0.67 -7.83
C ARG A 6 1.23 0.81 -8.16
N GLY A 7 0.41 1.52 -7.37
CA GLY A 7 0.05 2.92 -7.60
C GLY A 7 -0.84 3.14 -8.82
N ARG A 8 -1.56 2.11 -9.29
CA ARG A 8 -2.50 2.18 -10.41
C ARG A 8 -3.95 2.17 -9.92
N CYS A 9 -4.84 2.73 -10.73
CA CYS A 9 -6.27 2.72 -10.46
C CYS A 9 -6.76 1.28 -10.19
N PRO A 10 -7.29 0.98 -8.99
CA PRO A 10 -7.78 -0.35 -8.65
C PRO A 10 -8.89 -0.86 -9.58
N ARG A 11 -9.71 0.06 -10.11
CA ARG A 11 -10.83 -0.23 -11.01
C ARG A 11 -10.38 -0.57 -12.43
N CYS A 12 -9.74 0.39 -13.13
CA CYS A 12 -9.40 0.25 -14.55
C CYS A 12 -7.94 -0.13 -14.84
N ASN A 13 -7.02 -0.02 -13.88
CA ASN A 13 -5.56 -0.26 -14.05
C ASN A 13 -4.81 0.69 -15.01
N GLU A 14 -5.49 1.51 -15.80
CA GLU A 14 -4.86 2.39 -16.80
C GLU A 14 -4.21 3.64 -16.19
N ALA A 15 -4.92 4.34 -15.29
CA ALA A 15 -4.45 5.59 -14.71
C ALA A 15 -3.62 5.41 -13.43
N LYS A 16 -2.83 6.43 -13.07
CA LYS A 16 -2.14 6.50 -11.78
C LYS A 16 -3.14 6.80 -10.67
N LEU A 17 -2.99 6.13 -9.52
CA LEU A 17 -3.79 6.38 -8.32
C LEU A 17 -3.28 7.61 -7.55
N PHE A 18 -1.98 7.89 -7.63
CA PHE A 18 -1.33 8.97 -6.88
C PHE A 18 -0.82 10.06 -7.83
N HIS A 19 -1.14 11.33 -7.55
CA HIS A 19 -0.57 12.48 -8.26
C HIS A 19 0.73 12.96 -7.61
N ARG A 20 0.87 12.73 -6.31
CA ARG A 20 2.10 12.94 -5.53
C ARG A 20 2.29 11.74 -4.61
N PHE A 21 3.53 11.44 -4.20
CA PHE A 21 3.93 10.26 -3.43
C PHE A 21 2.81 9.53 -2.64
N LEU A 22 2.20 10.17 -1.64
CA LEU A 22 1.08 9.61 -0.85
C LEU A 22 -0.27 10.30 -1.09
N LYS A 23 -0.36 11.25 -2.02
CA LYS A 23 -1.60 11.98 -2.29
C LYS A 23 -2.34 11.36 -3.48
N PRO A 24 -3.48 10.69 -3.25
CA PRO A 24 -4.26 10.11 -4.34
C PRO A 24 -4.85 11.21 -5.25
N VAL A 25 -5.19 10.84 -6.48
CA VAL A 25 -6.04 11.69 -7.35
C VAL A 25 -7.46 11.70 -6.80
N LEU A 26 -8.20 12.78 -6.99
CA LEU A 26 -9.62 12.83 -6.61
C LEU A 26 -10.45 11.99 -7.57
N ILE A 27 -10.27 12.18 -8.88
CA ILE A 27 -11.01 11.46 -9.93
C ILE A 27 -10.01 10.74 -10.84
N CYS A 28 -10.30 9.48 -11.16
CA CYS A 28 -9.53 8.72 -12.13
C CYS A 28 -9.72 9.31 -13.55
N SER A 29 -8.63 9.66 -14.22
CA SER A 29 -8.68 10.21 -15.59
C SER A 29 -9.17 9.21 -16.66
N ALA A 30 -9.11 7.91 -16.39
CA ALA A 30 -9.48 6.87 -17.37
C ALA A 30 -10.89 6.28 -17.15
N CYS A 31 -11.38 6.21 -15.91
CA CYS A 31 -12.67 5.58 -15.61
C CYS A 31 -13.60 6.43 -14.74
N ALA A 32 -13.24 7.69 -14.48
CA ALA A 32 -14.00 8.66 -13.70
C ALA A 32 -14.36 8.24 -12.26
N GLN A 33 -13.71 7.21 -11.72
CA GLN A 33 -13.90 6.81 -10.32
C GLN A 33 -13.48 7.93 -9.37
N ASP A 34 -14.36 8.31 -8.45
CA ASP A 34 -14.08 9.19 -7.33
C ASP A 34 -13.35 8.43 -6.21
N TRP A 35 -12.19 8.94 -5.79
CA TRP A 35 -11.32 8.44 -4.72
C TRP A 35 -11.28 9.37 -3.49
N THR A 36 -12.03 10.47 -3.50
CA THR A 36 -12.08 11.46 -2.40
C THR A 36 -12.48 10.84 -1.07
N HIS A 37 -13.29 9.78 -1.12
CA HIS A 37 -13.77 9.00 0.03
C HIS A 37 -12.70 8.19 0.76
N GLN A 38 -11.47 8.08 0.24
CA GLN A 38 -10.44 7.33 0.93
C GLN A 38 -10.06 7.97 2.28
N GLN A 39 -9.99 7.14 3.32
CA GLN A 39 -9.56 7.52 4.67
C GLN A 39 -8.49 6.51 5.10
N ALA A 40 -7.30 6.60 4.50
CA ALA A 40 -6.21 5.63 4.64
C ALA A 40 -4.96 6.31 5.18
N ASP A 41 -5.05 6.95 6.35
CA ASP A 41 -3.99 7.85 6.81
C ASP A 41 -3.00 7.17 7.78
N ASP A 42 -3.47 6.40 8.77
CA ASP A 42 -2.54 5.77 9.75
C ASP A 42 -2.19 4.31 9.44
N PHE A 43 -3.14 3.52 8.95
CA PHE A 43 -2.94 2.09 8.70
C PHE A 43 -1.77 1.76 7.74
N PRO A 44 -1.50 2.55 6.67
CA PRO A 44 -0.34 2.32 5.81
C PRO A 44 1.01 2.42 6.54
N ALA A 45 1.12 3.32 7.51
CA ALA A 45 2.36 3.49 8.29
C ALA A 45 2.61 2.28 9.19
N TYR A 46 1.58 1.76 9.85
CA TYR A 46 1.69 0.54 10.65
C TYR A 46 2.15 -0.66 9.82
N ILE A 47 1.61 -0.84 8.62
CA ILE A 47 2.05 -1.91 7.70
C ILE A 47 3.53 -1.73 7.34
N ALA A 48 3.94 -0.52 6.97
CA ALA A 48 5.31 -0.24 6.56
C ALA A 48 6.30 -0.47 7.73
N ILE A 49 5.95 -0.09 8.96
CA ILE A 49 6.77 -0.32 10.16
C ILE A 49 6.89 -1.82 10.45
N LEU A 50 5.77 -2.55 10.47
CA LEU A 50 5.77 -3.99 10.74
C LEU A 50 6.63 -4.72 9.72
N LEU A 51 6.45 -4.46 8.43
CA LEU A 51 7.21 -5.11 7.38
C LEU A 51 8.70 -4.76 7.43
N THR A 52 9.02 -3.48 7.61
CA THR A 52 10.42 -3.02 7.75
C THR A 52 11.08 -3.67 8.96
N GLY A 53 10.41 -3.71 10.12
CA GLY A 53 10.93 -4.32 11.33
C GLY A 53 11.20 -5.82 11.19
N HIS A 54 10.27 -6.57 10.59
CA HIS A 54 10.44 -8.02 10.40
C HIS A 54 11.55 -8.37 9.39
N ILE A 55 11.79 -7.50 8.39
CA ILE A 55 12.90 -7.66 7.46
C ILE A 55 14.22 -7.27 8.12
N MET A 56 14.25 -6.14 8.83
CA MET A 56 15.48 -5.60 9.41
C MET A 56 15.95 -6.37 10.64
N ALA A 57 15.05 -6.91 11.46
CA ALA A 57 15.43 -7.68 12.66
C ALA A 57 16.41 -8.84 12.37
N PRO A 58 16.13 -9.79 11.46
CA PRO A 58 17.09 -10.85 11.14
C PRO A 58 18.36 -10.31 10.46
N ILE A 59 18.25 -9.26 9.64
CA ILE A 59 19.42 -8.61 9.00
C ILE A 59 20.35 -8.02 10.05
N ILE A 60 19.81 -7.32 11.05
CA ILE A 60 20.58 -6.72 12.13
C ILE A 60 21.26 -7.82 12.96
N ILE A 61 20.54 -8.89 13.29
CA ILE A 61 21.10 -10.04 14.03
C ILE A 61 22.27 -10.65 13.24
N ALA A 62 22.08 -10.93 11.95
CA ALA A 62 23.14 -11.48 11.09
C ALA A 62 24.35 -10.55 10.98
N LEU A 63 24.13 -9.24 10.75
CA LEU A 63 25.22 -8.27 10.69
C LEU A 63 26.03 -8.22 11.99
N VAL A 64 25.36 -8.26 13.14
CA VAL A 64 26.03 -8.24 14.45
C VAL A 64 26.80 -9.53 14.73
N GLN A 65 26.28 -10.69 14.30
CA GLN A 65 26.92 -11.99 14.55
C GLN A 65 28.05 -12.31 13.57
N ASP A 66 27.86 -12.01 12.29
CA ASP A 66 28.74 -12.50 11.21
C ASP A 66 29.78 -11.47 10.75
N THR A 67 29.67 -10.22 11.19
CA THR A 67 30.58 -9.15 10.75
C THR A 67 31.25 -8.43 11.92
N LYS A 68 32.51 -8.02 11.71
CA LYS A 68 33.27 -7.18 12.66
C LYS A 68 33.20 -5.70 12.26
N LEU A 69 31.99 -5.22 11.95
CA LEU A 69 31.78 -3.82 11.58
C LEU A 69 31.96 -2.91 12.80
N SER A 70 32.48 -1.70 12.58
CA SER A 70 32.47 -0.67 13.62
C SER A 70 31.04 -0.23 13.91
N LEU A 71 30.79 0.29 15.11
CA LEU A 71 29.46 0.75 15.52
C LEU A 71 28.88 1.80 14.56
N ILE A 72 29.72 2.70 14.06
CA ILE A 72 29.32 3.75 13.11
C ILE A 72 28.93 3.14 11.76
N ALA A 73 29.70 2.18 11.25
CA ALA A 73 29.40 1.52 9.98
C ALA A 73 28.09 0.73 10.07
N LEU A 74 27.88 0.00 11.17
CA LEU A 74 26.65 -0.73 11.42
C LEU A 74 25.44 0.22 11.50
N ALA A 75 25.54 1.30 12.27
CA ALA A 75 24.48 2.30 12.38
C ALA A 75 24.14 2.96 11.04
N ALA A 76 25.16 3.33 10.26
CA ALA A 76 24.96 3.92 8.94
C ALA A 76 24.20 2.99 7.99
N ILE A 77 24.56 1.69 7.97
CA ILE A 77 23.86 0.69 7.14
C ILE A 77 22.41 0.51 7.61
N ILE A 78 22.19 0.31 8.91
CA ILE A 78 20.86 0.05 9.47
C ILE A 78 19.93 1.25 9.23
N VAL A 79 20.36 2.46 9.61
CA VAL A 79 19.53 3.67 9.47
C VAL A 79 19.19 3.92 8.00
N THR A 80 20.18 3.80 7.11
CA THR A 80 19.96 3.99 5.67
C THR A 80 18.98 2.94 5.12
N ALA A 81 19.17 1.66 5.45
CA ALA A 81 18.29 0.58 5.00
C ALA A 81 16.86 0.76 5.53
N MET A 82 16.68 1.11 6.81
CA MET A 82 15.36 1.37 7.40
C MET A 82 14.65 2.53 6.70
N LEU A 83 15.35 3.64 6.42
CA LEU A 83 14.77 4.78 5.70
C LEU A 83 14.31 4.38 4.29
N VAL A 84 15.16 3.67 3.55
CA VAL A 84 14.84 3.22 2.19
C VAL A 84 13.63 2.28 2.19
N LEU A 85 13.60 1.29 3.08
CA LEU A 85 12.48 0.35 3.20
C LEU A 85 11.19 1.06 3.60
N MET A 86 11.25 1.97 4.58
CA MET A 86 10.06 2.68 5.05
C MET A 86 9.45 3.55 3.94
N ILE A 87 10.28 4.32 3.22
CA ILE A 87 9.82 5.10 2.07
C ILE A 87 9.28 4.16 0.97
N GLY A 88 9.97 3.05 0.70
CA GLY A 88 9.57 2.07 -0.31
C GLY A 88 8.23 1.40 -0.03
N PHE A 89 7.92 1.07 1.22
CA PHE A 89 6.69 0.37 1.59
C PHE A 89 5.47 1.27 1.81
N LEU A 90 5.69 2.55 2.13
CA LEU A 90 4.60 3.47 2.49
C LEU A 90 3.61 3.70 1.34
N GLN A 91 4.11 3.92 0.12
CA GLN A 91 3.26 4.17 -1.05
C GLN A 91 2.48 2.91 -1.50
N PRO A 92 3.12 1.72 -1.62
CA PRO A 92 2.39 0.48 -1.90
C PRO A 92 1.36 0.12 -0.83
N ALA A 93 1.69 0.29 0.46
CA ALA A 93 0.76 0.05 1.55
C ALA A 93 -0.48 0.94 1.39
N LYS A 94 -0.29 2.26 1.23
CA LYS A 94 -1.41 3.19 1.03
C LYS A 94 -2.28 2.80 -0.16
N GLY A 95 -1.68 2.48 -1.29
CA GLY A 95 -2.42 2.09 -2.48
C GLY A 95 -3.18 0.78 -2.33
N ALA A 96 -2.61 -0.20 -1.61
CA ALA A 96 -3.28 -1.46 -1.29
C ALA A 96 -4.53 -1.23 -0.42
N ILE A 97 -4.44 -0.32 0.56
CA ILE A 97 -5.56 0.03 1.45
C ILE A 97 -6.65 0.78 0.74
N ILE A 98 -6.33 1.75 -0.12
CA ILE A 98 -7.33 2.43 -0.95
C ILE A 98 -8.06 1.41 -1.84
N ALA A 99 -7.32 0.49 -2.46
CA ALA A 99 -7.92 -0.59 -3.26
C ALA A 99 -8.82 -1.51 -2.42
N LEU A 100 -8.49 -1.71 -1.15
CA LEU A 100 -9.27 -2.51 -0.22
C LEU A 100 -10.56 -1.81 0.22
N GLN A 101 -10.46 -0.52 0.57
CA GLN A 101 -11.60 0.33 0.91
C GLN A 101 -12.61 0.35 -0.23
N TRP A 102 -12.13 0.53 -1.46
CA TRP A 102 -12.99 0.47 -2.65
C TRP A 102 -13.60 -0.91 -2.89
N TRP A 103 -12.81 -1.99 -2.77
CA TRP A 103 -13.33 -3.36 -2.97
C TRP A 103 -14.43 -3.73 -1.97
N PHE A 104 -14.28 -3.32 -0.71
CA PHE A 104 -15.26 -3.59 0.33
C PHE A 104 -16.34 -2.51 0.47
N GLY A 105 -16.30 -1.44 -0.33
CA GLY A 105 -17.26 -0.34 -0.25
C GLY A 105 -17.26 0.37 1.10
N MET A 106 -16.09 0.56 1.71
CA MET A 106 -15.95 1.25 3.00
C MET A 106 -15.88 2.77 2.80
N HIS A 107 -16.17 3.55 3.85
CA HIS A 107 -15.95 5.01 3.89
C HIS A 107 -16.62 5.83 2.77
N GLY A 108 -17.73 5.34 2.21
CA GLY A 108 -18.49 6.05 1.15
C GLY A 108 -18.25 5.53 -0.26
N PHE A 109 -17.36 4.55 -0.45
CA PHE A 109 -17.25 3.85 -1.73
C PHE A 109 -18.49 2.98 -1.99
N THR A 110 -19.16 3.16 -3.14
CA THR A 110 -20.20 2.24 -3.59
C THR A 110 -19.57 0.94 -4.10
N LYS A 111 -20.09 -0.22 -3.67
CA LYS A 111 -19.69 -1.52 -4.25
C LYS A 111 -20.21 -1.64 -5.67
N GLU A 112 -19.41 -1.20 -6.64
CA GLU A 112 -19.71 -1.40 -8.06
C GLU A 112 -19.45 -2.85 -8.52
N ARG A 113 -18.65 -3.61 -7.74
CA ARG A 113 -18.23 -4.97 -8.08
C ARG A 113 -18.91 -6.02 -7.22
N ARG A 114 -20.24 -6.07 -7.30
CA ARG A 114 -21.04 -7.27 -6.99
C ARG A 114 -22.36 -7.26 -7.78
N ALA A 115 -22.32 -7.85 -8.96
CA ALA A 115 -23.37 -8.70 -9.53
C ALA A 115 -22.59 -9.77 -10.32
N PRO A 116 -22.81 -11.08 -10.13
CA PRO A 116 -24.11 -11.71 -10.38
C PRO A 116 -24.45 -12.97 -9.53
N GLU A 117 -25.75 -13.26 -9.36
CA GLU A 117 -26.35 -14.53 -9.79
C GLU A 117 -27.84 -14.24 -10.02
N ASN A 118 -28.26 -14.30 -11.29
CA ASN A 118 -29.65 -14.56 -11.60
C ASN A 118 -29.93 -15.96 -11.07
N THR A 119 -30.44 -16.08 -9.85
CA THR A 119 -31.20 -17.28 -9.46
C THR A 119 -32.48 -17.22 -10.26
N GLY A 120 -32.39 -17.63 -11.53
CA GLY A 120 -33.55 -17.96 -12.32
C GLY A 120 -34.30 -19.07 -11.61
N ARG A 121 -35.52 -18.79 -11.20
CA ARG A 121 -36.59 -19.76 -11.41
C ARG A 121 -37.89 -19.03 -11.67
N ASP A 122 -38.20 -18.95 -12.96
CA ASP A 122 -39.55 -19.01 -13.47
C ASP A 122 -40.41 -19.99 -12.66
N LYS A 123 -41.38 -19.47 -11.90
CA LYS A 123 -42.80 -19.87 -11.86
C LYS A 123 -43.49 -19.29 -10.62
#